data_AF-A0A7K4BIA7-F1
#
_entry.id   AF-A0A7K4BIA7-F1
#
_cell.length_a   1.000
_cell.length_b   1.000
_cell.length_c   1.000
_cell.angle_alpha   90.00
_cell.angle_beta   90.00
_cell.angle_gamma   90.00
#
_symmetry.space_group_name_H-M   'P 1'
#
loop_
_entity.id
_entity.type
_entity.pdbx_description
1 polymer ?
#
loop_
_entity_poly.entity_id
_entity_poly.type
_entity_poly.pdbx_seq_one_letter_code
_entity_poly.pdbx_strand_id
1 'polypeptide(L)' 'MVEDGERPEEEVGAIVDCILVNYQGDSESRDRVAQAILAWAAEHPDEWDELRARCQRRHAALA' A
#
# COMPACT_ATOMS: atom_id res chain seq x y z
N MET A 1 -25.49 3.28 3.31
CA MET A 1 -24.96 3.45 1.93
C MET A 1 -23.73 4.32 2.02
N VAL A 2 -22.57 3.67 2.17
CA VAL A 2 -21.30 4.07 1.56
C VAL A 2 -20.73 2.73 1.11
N GLU A 3 -20.74 2.54 -0.21
CA GLU A 3 -20.09 1.46 -0.92
C GLU A 3 -18.60 1.51 -0.58
N ASP A 4 -18.02 0.40 -0.13
CA ASP A 4 -16.56 0.25 -0.13
C ASP A 4 -16.17 -1.23 -0.06
N GLY A 5 -16.74 -2.01 -0.98
CA GLY A 5 -16.37 -3.40 -1.22
C GLY A 5 -15.23 -3.57 -2.22
N GLU A 6 -14.72 -2.47 -2.80
CA GLU A 6 -13.84 -2.49 -3.99
C GLU A 6 -12.49 -1.77 -3.81
N ARG A 7 -12.16 -1.32 -2.59
CA ARG A 7 -10.99 -0.46 -2.35
C ARG A 7 -9.67 -1.07 -1.80
N PRO A 8 -9.52 -2.39 -1.53
CA PRO A 8 -8.25 -2.87 -0.97
C PRO A 8 -7.10 -2.79 -1.98
N GLU A 9 -7.34 -3.02 -3.27
CA GLU A 9 -6.28 -3.08 -4.29
C GLU A 9 -5.67 -1.70 -4.59
N GLU A 10 -6.49 -0.65 -4.69
CA GLU A 10 -6.02 0.71 -4.95
C GLU A 10 -5.27 1.30 -3.74
N GLU A 11 -5.75 1.05 -2.51
CA GLU A 11 -5.04 1.46 -1.29
C GLU A 11 -3.71 0.72 -1.14
N VAL A 12 -3.66 -0.58 -1.46
CA VAL A 12 -2.43 -1.36 -1.43
C VAL A 12 -1.47 -0.88 -2.51
N GLY A 13 -1.95 -0.57 -3.71
CA GLY A 13 -1.14 0.00 -4.80
C GLY A 13 -0.49 1.32 -4.40
N ALA A 14 -1.22 2.22 -3.73
CA ALA A 14 -0.70 3.50 -3.25
C ALA A 14 0.29 3.33 -2.08
N ILE A 15 0.09 2.37 -1.19
CA ILE A 15 1.03 2.07 -0.11
C ILE A 15 2.30 1.43 -0.68
N VAL A 16 2.16 0.49 -1.60
CA VAL A 16 3.29 -0.11 -2.32
C VAL A 16 4.05 0.97 -3.08
N ASP A 17 3.38 1.91 -3.73
CA ASP A 17 4.03 3.05 -4.39
C ASP A 17 4.76 3.96 -3.39
N CYS A 18 4.15 4.25 -2.24
CA CYS A 18 4.74 5.00 -1.15
C CYS A 18 5.99 4.33 -0.53
N ILE A 19 6.00 2.99 -0.42
CA ILE A 19 7.14 2.19 0.07
C ILE A 19 8.21 2.08 -1.02
N LEU A 20 7.78 1.86 -2.26
CA LEU A 20 8.60 1.68 -3.44
C LEU A 20 8.81 2.99 -4.21
N VAL A 21 8.81 4.13 -3.52
CA VAL A 21 9.07 5.46 -4.10
C VAL A 21 10.52 5.45 -4.65
N ASN A 22 10.68 5.18 -5.95
CA ASN A 22 11.92 4.90 -6.74
C ASN A 22 12.17 3.47 -7.23
N TYR A 23 11.25 2.52 -7.02
CA TYR A 23 11.41 1.20 -7.64
C TYR A 23 11.12 1.28 -9.14
N GLN A 24 12.19 1.23 -9.94
CA GLN A 24 12.15 1.21 -11.40
C GLN A 24 12.03 -0.21 -12.00
N GLY A 25 11.78 -1.23 -11.17
CA GLY A 25 11.64 -2.60 -11.66
C GLY A 25 10.29 -2.86 -12.34
N ASP A 26 10.21 -3.94 -13.11
CA ASP A 26 9.02 -4.35 -13.85
C ASP A 26 7.78 -4.51 -12.96
N SER A 27 6.61 -4.25 -13.54
CA SER A 27 5.31 -4.38 -12.87
C SER A 27 5.10 -5.75 -12.20
N GLU A 28 5.64 -6.83 -12.78
CA GLU A 28 5.60 -8.17 -12.18
C GLU A 28 6.38 -8.26 -10.86
N SER A 29 7.50 -7.54 -10.75
CA SER A 29 8.26 -7.49 -9.50
C SER A 29 7.56 -6.63 -8.46
N ARG A 30 6.88 -5.55 -8.86
CA ARG A 30 6.01 -4.76 -7.97
C ARG A 30 4.88 -5.61 -7.41
N ASP A 31 4.25 -6.45 -8.24
CA ASP A 31 3.16 -7.32 -7.81
C ASP A 31 3.61 -8.35 -6.77
N ARG A 32 4.77 -8.98 -6.98
CA ARG A 32 5.37 -9.89 -5.99
C ARG A 32 5.68 -9.20 -4.66
N VAL A 33 6.20 -7.98 -4.72
CA VAL A 33 6.48 -7.19 -3.50
C VAL A 33 5.18 -6.78 -2.82
N ALA A 34 4.15 -6.38 -3.58
CA ALA A 34 2.84 -6.09 -3.05
C ALA A 34 2.23 -7.29 -2.32
N GLN A 35 2.32 -8.50 -2.91
CA GLN A 35 1.86 -9.73 -2.25
C GLN A 35 2.66 -10.05 -0.98
N ALA A 36 3.99 -9.87 -0.99
CA ALA A 36 4.81 -10.09 0.20
C ALA A 36 4.46 -9.10 1.32
N ILE A 37 4.22 -7.83 0.98
CA ILE A 37 3.79 -6.80 1.93
C ILE A 37 2.39 -7.10 2.47
N LEU A 38 1.47 -7.57 1.63
CA LEU A 38 0.14 -8.00 2.04
C LEU A 38 0.18 -9.20 3.01
N ALA A 39 1.01 -10.20 2.73
CA ALA A 39 1.20 -11.33 3.61
C ALA A 39 1.77 -10.89 4.97
N TRP A 40 2.79 -10.04 4.97
CA TRP A 40 3.33 -9.45 6.19
C TRP A 40 2.29 -8.60 6.94
N ALA A 41 1.51 -7.78 6.24
CA ALA A 41 0.46 -6.95 6.82
C ALA A 41 -0.66 -7.77 7.47
N ALA A 42 -0.96 -8.96 6.94
CA ALA A 42 -1.90 -9.89 7.55
C ALA A 42 -1.39 -10.45 8.89
N GLU A 43 -0.07 -10.60 9.05
CA GLU A 43 0.57 -11.03 10.30
C GLU A 43 0.77 -9.86 11.28
N HIS A 44 0.90 -8.63 10.78
CA HIS A 44 1.20 -7.43 11.56
C HIS A 44 0.21 -6.27 11.27
N PRO A 45 -1.07 -6.39 11.67
CA PRO A 45 -2.09 -5.41 11.32
C PRO A 45 -1.89 -4.03 11.98
N ASP A 46 -1.37 -3.97 13.21
CA ASP A 46 -1.08 -2.71 13.91
C ASP A 46 0.04 -1.91 13.22
N GLU A 47 1.12 -2.59 12.82
CA GLU A 47 2.25 -1.95 12.10
C GLU A 47 1.83 -1.52 10.70
N TRP A 48 0.97 -2.30 10.04
CA TRP A 48 0.40 -1.95 8.75
C TRP A 48 -0.48 -0.69 8.82
N ASP A 49 -1.30 -0.54 9.86
CA ASP A 49 -2.15 0.63 10.03
C ASP A 49 -1.32 1.92 10.22
N GLU A 50 -0.26 1.86 11.04
CA GLU A 50 0.67 2.98 11.21
C GLU A 50 1.34 3.37 9.88
N LEU A 51 1.75 2.37 9.10
CA LEU A 51 2.41 2.56 7.82
C LEU A 51 1.45 3.14 6.77
N ARG A 52 0.19 2.65 6.74
CA ARG A 52 -0.90 3.22 5.94
C ARG A 52 -1.16 4.67 6.31
N ALA A 53 -1.31 5.00 7.59
CA ALA A 53 -1.56 6.36 8.06
C ALA A 53 -0.41 7.32 7.70
N ARG A 54 0.84 6.82 7.71
CA ARG A 54 2.01 7.60 7.28
C ARG A 54 2.02 7.83 5.77
N CYS A 55 1.68 6.82 4.98
CA CYS A 55 1.61 6.93 3.53
C CYS A 55 0.46 7.84 3.07
N GLN A 56 -0.72 7.72 3.66
CA GLN A 56 -1.84 8.63 3.40
C GLN A 56 -1.47 10.09 3.73
N ARG A 57 -0.80 10.34 4.86
CA ARG A 57 -0.32 11.70 5.19
C ARG A 57 0.70 12.25 4.19
N ARG A 58 1.61 11.42 3.67
CA ARG A 58 2.55 11.85 2.63
C ARG A 58 1.84 12.14 1.31
N HIS A 59 0.87 11.30 0.93
CA HIS A 59 0.09 11.50 -0.30
C HIS A 59 -0.74 12.80 -0.21
N ALA A 60 -1.39 13.05 0.92
CA ALA A 60 -2.12 14.30 1.17
C ALA A 60 -1.22 15.55 1.21
N ALA A 61 0.07 15.41 1.52
CA ALA A 61 1.04 16.50 1.49
C ALA A 61 1.67 16.72 0.10
N LEU A 62 1.51 15.76 -0.81
CA LEU A 62 2.02 15.81 -2.19
C LEU A 62 0.91 16.16 -3.21
N ALA A 63 -0.36 16.06 -2.83
CA ALA A 63 -1.54 16.50 -3.58
C ALA A 63 -1.82 18.00 -3.38
#